data_AF-A0A960P850-F1
#
_entry.id   AF-A0A960P850-F1
#
_cell.length_a   1.000
_cell.length_b   1.000
_cell.length_c   1.000
_cell.angle_alpha   90.00
_cell.angle_beta   90.00
_cell.angle_gamma   90.00
#
_symmetry.space_group_name_H-M   'P 1'
#
loop_
_entity.id
_entity.type
_entity.pdbx_description
1 polymer ?
#
loop_
_entity_poly.entity_id
_entity_poly.type
_entity_poly.pdbx_seq_one_letter_code
_entity_poly.pdbx_strand_id
1 'polypeptide(L)' 'RIAALEEQEALDAIRPDLDGTQVMARLGVGPGRVVGEALDHLLQLRLDEGPLGEDEAGRRLDEWWAARPD' A
#
# COMPACT_ATOMS: atom_id res chain seq x y z
N ARG A 1 27.20 -15.74 1.15
CA ARG A 1 27.38 -14.28 0.90
C ARG A 1 26.49 -13.75 -0.23
N ILE A 2 25.90 -14.61 -1.08
CA ILE A 2 24.96 -14.22 -2.15
C ILE A 2 23.50 -14.20 -1.64
N ALA A 3 23.10 -15.18 -0.80
CA ALA A 3 21.72 -15.32 -0.31
C ALA A 3 21.09 -14.07 0.34
N ALA A 4 21.87 -13.24 1.03
CA ALA A 4 21.36 -12.03 1.69
C ALA A 4 21.05 -10.87 0.72
N LEU A 5 21.69 -10.84 -0.46
CA LEU A 5 21.39 -9.83 -1.48
C LEU A 5 20.08 -10.17 -2.21
N GLU A 6 19.88 -11.46 -2.51
CA GLU A 6 18.66 -11.95 -3.17
C GLU A 6 17.41 -11.76 -2.29
N GLU A 7 17.54 -11.95 -0.97
CA GLU A 7 16.45 -11.72 -0.01
C GLU A 7 16.07 -10.23 0.07
N GLN A 8 17.06 -9.33 0.02
CA GLN A 8 16.81 -7.89 0.05
C GLN A 8 16.14 -7.40 -1.24
N GLU A 9 16.56 -7.87 -2.41
CA GLU A 9 15.95 -7.54 -3.71
C GLU A 9 14.51 -8.06 -3.82
N ALA A 10 14.20 -9.22 -3.23
CA ALA A 10 12.86 -9.77 -3.20
C ALA A 10 11.90 -8.93 -2.35
N LEU A 11 12.39 -8.36 -1.24
CA LEU A 11 11.61 -7.44 -0.39
C LEU A 11 11.35 -6.11 -1.11
N ASP A 12 12.35 -5.58 -1.82
CA ASP A 12 12.21 -4.33 -2.60
C ASP A 12 11.24 -4.48 -3.78
N ALA A 13 11.02 -5.71 -4.26
CA ALA A 13 10.06 -6.02 -5.31
C ALA A 13 8.59 -6.09 -4.81
N ILE A 14 8.36 -6.10 -3.50
CA ILE A 14 7.01 -6.18 -2.94
C ILE A 14 6.23 -4.91 -3.28
N ARG A 15 5.02 -5.09 -3.79
CA ARG A 15 4.10 -4.02 -4.16
C ARG A 15 2.81 -4.14 -3.35
N PRO A 16 2.17 -3.02 -2.98
CA PRO A 16 0.82 -3.04 -2.41
C PRO A 16 -0.18 -3.66 -3.39
N ASP A 17 -1.30 -4.15 -2.86
CA ASP A 17 -2.38 -4.75 -3.66
C ASP A 17 -3.17 -3.72 -4.49
N LEU A 18 -3.07 -2.42 -4.17
CA LEU A 18 -3.61 -1.33 -4.99
C LEU A 18 -2.50 -0.40 -5.46
N ASP A 19 -2.65 0.09 -6.69
CA ASP A 19 -1.78 1.11 -7.27
C ASP A 19 -2.27 2.54 -6.99
N GLY A 20 -1.45 3.52 -7.36
CA GLY A 20 -1.77 4.94 -7.13
C GLY A 20 -3.02 5.42 -7.87
N THR A 21 -3.35 4.83 -9.02
CA THR A 21 -4.55 5.16 -9.78
C THR A 21 -5.80 4.68 -9.05
N GLN A 22 -5.76 3.44 -8.54
CA GLN A 22 -6.84 2.86 -7.75
C GLN A 22 -7.05 3.63 -6.43
N VAL A 23 -5.95 4.00 -5.74
CA VAL A 23 -5.99 4.84 -4.53
C VAL A 23 -6.66 6.19 -4.81
N MET A 24 -6.21 6.91 -5.85
CA MET A 24 -6.78 8.21 -6.22
C MET A 24 -8.26 8.12 -6.54
N ALA A 25 -8.66 7.12 -7.34
CA ALA A 25 -10.05 6.91 -7.72
C ALA A 25 -10.94 6.59 -6.51
N ARG A 26 -10.45 5.75 -5.59
CA ARG A 26 -11.20 5.33 -4.40
C ARG A 26 -11.37 6.45 -3.37
N LEU A 27 -10.31 7.19 -3.10
CA LEU A 27 -10.32 8.27 -2.11
C LEU A 27 -10.85 9.61 -2.67
N GLY A 28 -11.01 9.72 -3.99
CA GLY A 28 -11.43 10.97 -4.64
C GLY A 28 -10.37 12.08 -4.54
N VAL A 29 -9.09 11.70 -4.48
CA VAL A 29 -7.96 12.63 -4.32
C VAL A 29 -7.15 12.73 -5.61
N GLY A 30 -6.51 13.89 -5.81
CA GLY A 30 -5.55 14.09 -6.89
C GLY A 30 -4.15 13.53 -6.55
N PRO A 31 -3.23 13.53 -7.54
CA PRO A 31 -1.85 13.12 -7.31
C PRO A 31 -1.18 14.04 -6.29
N GLY A 32 -0.49 13.45 -5.30
CA GLY A 32 0.20 14.22 -4.27
C GLY A 32 0.70 13.36 -3.12
N ARG A 33 1.20 14.02 -2.07
CA ARG A 33 1.76 13.40 -0.86
C ARG A 33 0.82 12.33 -0.27
N VAL A 34 -0.48 12.63 -0.24
CA VAL A 34 -1.50 11.76 0.34
C VAL A 34 -1.59 10.39 -0.34
N VAL A 35 -1.37 10.34 -1.66
CA VAL A 35 -1.35 9.09 -2.42
C VAL A 35 -0.14 8.25 -2.04
N GLY A 36 1.02 8.89 -1.82
CA GLY A 36 2.21 8.23 -1.30
C GLY A 36 1.97 7.63 0.10
N GLU A 37 1.37 8.40 1.00
CA GLU A 37 1.03 7.91 2.36
C GLU A 37 0.07 6.71 2.32
N ALA A 38 -0.91 6.74 1.42
CA ALA A 38 -1.83 5.62 1.20
C ALA A 38 -1.12 4.38 0.65
N LEU A 39 -0.22 4.54 -0.33
CA LEU A 39 0.57 3.44 -0.88
C LEU A 39 1.53 2.85 0.16
N ASP A 40 2.16 3.69 0.98
CA ASP A 40 3.01 3.25 2.08
C ASP A 40 2.21 2.44 3.11
N HIS A 41 1.01 2.91 3.48
CA HIS A 41 0.12 2.17 4.37
C HIS A 41 -0.23 0.79 3.81
N LEU A 42 -0.63 0.71 2.53
CA LEU A 42 -0.96 -0.55 1.88
C LEU A 42 0.26 -1.48 1.75
N LEU A 43 1.45 -0.94 1.53
CA LEU A 43 2.69 -1.72 1.50
C LEU A 43 3.01 -2.31 2.87
N GLN A 44 2.81 -1.56 3.96
CA GLN A 44 2.96 -2.11 5.32
C GLN A 44 2.00 -3.28 5.56
N LEU A 45 0.72 -3.14 5.20
CA LEU A 45 -0.24 -4.25 5.29
C LEU A 45 0.24 -5.47 4.49
N ARG A 46 0.78 -5.25 3.29
CA ARG A 46 1.29 -6.33 2.42
C ARG A 46 2.48 -7.06 3.03
N LEU A 47 3.33 -6.35 3.77
CA LEU A 47 4.51 -6.89 4.45
C LEU A 47 4.13 -7.66 5.73
N ASP A 48 3.18 -7.14 6.50
CA ASP A 48 2.77 -7.69 7.80
C ASP A 48 1.79 -8.87 7.64
N GLU A 49 0.81 -8.74 6.74
CA GLU A 49 -0.30 -9.69 6.61
C GLU A 49 -0.22 -10.54 5.32
N GLY A 50 0.69 -10.22 4.41
CA GLY A 50 0.75 -10.85 3.10
C GLY A 50 -0.26 -10.24 2.10
N PRO A 51 -0.51 -10.89 0.95
CA PRO A 51 -1.46 -10.38 -0.04
C PRO A 51 -2.89 -10.46 0.49
N LEU A 52 -3.56 -9.32 0.56
CA LEU A 52 -4.95 -9.19 1.02
C LEU A 52 -5.93 -9.20 -0.15
N GLY A 53 -5.47 -8.80 -1.34
CA GLY A 53 -6.29 -8.61 -2.52
C GLY A 53 -7.01 -7.26 -2.53
N GLU A 54 -7.44 -6.84 -3.72
CA GLU A 54 -7.92 -5.47 -3.97
C GLU A 54 -9.11 -5.07 -3.07
N ASP A 55 -10.07 -5.97 -2.84
CA ASP A 55 -11.27 -5.68 -2.06
C ASP A 55 -10.95 -5.38 -0.59
N GLU A 56 -10.16 -6.24 0.06
CA GLU A 56 -9.77 -6.06 1.46
C GLU A 56 -8.78 -4.91 1.62
N ALA A 57 -7.78 -4.80 0.74
CA ALA A 57 -6.86 -3.67 0.73
C ALA A 57 -7.61 -2.33 0.59
N GLY A 58 -8.63 -2.30 -0.27
CA GLY A 58 -9.49 -1.13 -0.44
C GLY A 58 -10.30 -0.80 0.82
N ARG A 59 -10.86 -1.80 1.50
CA ARG A 59 -11.58 -1.59 2.76
C ARG A 59 -10.67 -1.01 3.84
N ARG A 60 -9.46 -1.56 3.99
CA ARG A 60 -8.45 -1.06 4.94
C ARG A 60 -8.01 0.37 4.59
N LEU A 61 -7.88 0.68 3.29
CA LEU A 61 -7.58 2.02 2.83
C LEU A 61 -8.67 3.02 3.25
N ASP A 62 -9.94 2.66 3.10
CA ASP A 62 -11.07 3.51 3.49
C ASP A 62 -11.09 3.72 5.02
N GLU A 63 -10.86 2.66 5.80
CA GLU A 63 -10.77 2.71 7.27
C GLU A 63 -9.62 3.61 7.73
N TRP A 64 -8.44 3.48 7.13
CA TRP A 64 -7.28 4.32 7.40
C TRP A 64 -7.54 5.78 7.03
N TRP A 65 -8.17 6.03 5.88
CA TRP A 65 -8.50 7.37 5.42
C TRP A 65 -9.48 8.08 6.36
N ALA A 66 -10.51 7.36 6.81
CA ALA A 66 -11.51 7.87 7.75
C ALA A 66 -10.97 8.12 9.17
N ALA A 67 -9.87 7.46 9.56
CA ALA A 67 -9.25 7.63 10.88
C ALA A 67 -8.37 8.88 10.99
N ARG A 68 -8.16 9.63 9.89
CA ARG A 68 -7.33 10.83 9.90
C ARG A 68 -8.07 11.98 10.61
N PRO A 69 -7.40 12.75 11.46
CA PRO A 69 -7.98 13.97 12.03
C PRO A 69 -8.20 15.01 10.92
N ASP A 70 -9.31 15.74 11.00
CA ASP A 70 -9.67 16.86 10.11
C ASP A 70 -8.60 17.97 10.08
#